data_AF-Q1PHH2-F1
#
_entry.id   AF-Q1PHH2-F1
#
_cell.length_a   1.000
_cell.length_b   1.000
_cell.length_c   1.000
_cell.angle_alpha   90.00
_cell.angle_beta   90.00
_cell.angle_gamma   90.00
#
_symmetry.space_group_name_H-M   'P 1'
#
loop_
_entity.id
_entity.type
_entity.pdbx_description
1 polymer ?
#
loop_
_entity_poly.entity_id
_entity_poly.type
_entity_poly.pdbx_seq_one_letter_code
_entity_poly.pdbx_strand_id
1 'polypeptide(L)'
;MVLAGCNDHTSLEKLRKVKEVLIADRNQEAVLSATPLKLTQQQKEAHYKLYEEITKKVSSEYDKDLELKPLEEFKPEEWVTPEDLEQLAITMATMEFTSKVYGGDPVD
;
A
#
# COMPACT_ATOMS: atom_id res chain seq x y z
N MET A 1 -43.81 32.82 -1.48
CA MET A 1 -42.48 33.44 -1.67
C MET A 1 -41.44 32.38 -1.29
N VAL A 2 -40.59 32.01 -2.25
CA VAL A 2 -39.54 30.97 -2.18
C VAL A 2 -38.40 31.43 -1.27
N LEU A 3 -37.84 30.54 -0.45
CA LEU A 3 -36.38 30.33 -0.19
C LEU A 3 -36.26 28.99 0.60
N ALA A 4 -35.99 27.84 -0.04
CA ALA A 4 -34.68 27.29 -0.40
C ALA A 4 -33.79 26.97 0.82
N GLY A 5 -33.49 25.68 1.02
CA GLY A 5 -32.56 25.20 2.05
C GLY A 5 -32.39 23.68 2.06
N CYS A 6 -32.04 23.08 0.92
CA CYS A 6 -31.42 21.74 0.90
C CYS A 6 -29.93 21.88 1.23
N ASN A 7 -29.40 21.09 2.17
CA ASN A 7 -28.22 20.22 1.99
C ASN A 7 -27.54 19.90 3.33
N ASP A 8 -27.87 18.77 3.95
CA ASP A 8 -26.95 18.10 4.88
C ASP A 8 -27.10 16.57 4.88
N HIS A 9 -27.55 15.99 3.75
CA HIS A 9 -27.71 14.53 3.61
C HIS A 9 -26.86 13.98 2.46
N THR A 10 -25.60 14.41 2.34
CA THR A 10 -24.73 13.96 1.21
C THR A 10 -23.32 13.55 1.64
N SER A 11 -22.92 13.79 2.89
CA SER A 11 -21.57 13.44 3.36
C SER A 11 -21.46 11.98 3.85
N LEU A 12 -22.52 11.40 4.41
CA LEU A 12 -22.49 10.04 4.95
C LEU A 12 -22.70 8.95 3.88
N GLU A 13 -23.48 9.20 2.83
CA GLU A 13 -23.63 8.26 1.70
C GLU A 13 -22.35 8.12 0.87
N LYS A 14 -21.59 9.19 0.69
CA LYS A 14 -20.29 9.14 0.01
C LYS A 14 -19.29 8.26 0.75
N LEU A 15 -19.20 8.38 2.07
CA LEU A 15 -18.31 7.56 2.89
C LEU A 15 -18.71 6.08 2.88
N ARG A 16 -20.01 5.78 2.85
CA ARG A 16 -20.50 4.39 2.78
C ARG A 16 -20.18 3.72 1.45
N LYS A 17 -20.29 4.45 0.33
CA LYS A 17 -19.96 3.93 -1.00
C LYS A 17 -18.46 3.65 -1.17
N VAL A 18 -17.60 4.50 -0.58
CA VAL A 18 -16.15 4.23 -0.54
C VAL A 18 -15.86 2.98 0.29
N LYS A 19 -16.57 2.78 1.40
CA LYS A 19 -16.40 1.59 2.25
C LYS A 19 -16.90 0.30 1.59
N GLU A 20 -17.97 0.34 0.80
CA GLU A 20 -18.50 -0.84 0.08
C GLU A 20 -17.60 -1.29 -1.08
N VAL A 21 -16.94 -0.37 -1.78
CA VAL A 21 -15.95 -0.73 -2.82
C VAL A 21 -14.74 -1.47 -2.21
N LEU A 22 -14.38 -1.17 -0.97
CA LEU A 22 -13.23 -1.79 -0.30
C LEU A 22 -13.51 -3.20 0.25
N ILE A 23 -14.78 -3.66 0.32
CA ILE A 23 -15.16 -4.92 0.98
C ILE A 23 -15.61 -6.00 -0.03
N ALA A 24 -15.55 -5.74 -1.34
CA ALA A 24 -16.09 -6.67 -2.35
C ALA A 24 -15.08 -7.69 -2.92
N ASP A 25 -13.81 -7.69 -2.54
CA ASP A 25 -12.80 -8.58 -3.13
C ASP A 25 -12.03 -9.37 -2.06
N ARG A 26 -12.76 -10.18 -1.29
CA ARG A 26 -12.17 -11.16 -0.36
C ARG A 26 -12.65 -12.55 -0.74
N ASN A 27 -12.16 -13.07 -1.88
CA ASN A 27 -12.29 -14.49 -2.22
C ASN A 27 -10.99 -15.02 -2.85
N GLN A 28 -10.21 -15.71 -2.01
CA GLN A 28 -9.30 -16.84 -2.32
C GLN A 28 -8.00 -16.61 -3.11
N GLU A 29 -6.89 -16.94 -2.42
CA GLU A 29 -5.64 -17.55 -2.89
C GLU A 29 -5.14 -17.16 -4.31
N ALA A 30 -4.30 -16.13 -4.42
CA ALA A 30 -3.49 -15.90 -5.62
C ALA A 30 -2.23 -15.06 -5.32
N VAL A 31 -1.07 -15.69 -5.42
CA VAL A 31 0.19 -15.13 -5.97
C VAL A 31 0.20 -13.62 -6.23
N LEU A 32 0.70 -12.83 -5.25
CA LEU A 32 1.27 -11.47 -5.36
C LEU A 32 0.91 -10.62 -6.60
N SER A 33 -0.36 -10.59 -7.00
CA SER A 33 -0.87 -9.73 -8.06
C SER A 33 -1.59 -8.59 -7.38
N ALA A 34 -0.79 -7.73 -6.75
CA ALA A 34 -1.29 -6.57 -6.05
C ALA A 34 -2.16 -5.74 -7.02
N THR A 35 -3.46 -5.70 -6.76
CA THR A 35 -4.39 -4.96 -7.61
C THR A 35 -4.18 -3.47 -7.35
N PRO A 36 -3.84 -2.66 -8.36
CA PRO A 36 -3.56 -1.25 -8.14
C PRO A 36 -4.77 -0.49 -7.59
N LEU A 37 -4.59 0.19 -6.46
CA LEU A 37 -5.62 1.04 -5.88
C LEU A 37 -5.71 2.36 -6.66
N LYS A 38 -6.90 2.63 -7.23
CA LYS A 38 -7.22 3.94 -7.79
C LYS A 38 -7.62 4.91 -6.66
N LEU A 39 -6.62 5.63 -6.13
CA LEU A 39 -6.79 6.62 -5.08
C LEU A 39 -6.74 8.05 -5.63
N THR A 40 -7.58 8.93 -5.10
CA THR A 40 -7.46 10.38 -5.28
C THR A 40 -6.25 10.93 -4.52
N GLN A 41 -5.76 12.13 -4.85
CA GLN A 41 -4.58 12.72 -4.19
C GLN A 41 -4.71 12.76 -2.66
N GLN A 42 -5.85 13.21 -2.14
CA GLN A 42 -6.10 13.27 -0.70
C GLN A 42 -6.11 11.87 -0.06
N GLN A 43 -6.60 10.85 -0.77
CA GLN A 43 -6.55 9.47 -0.30
C GLN A 43 -5.13 8.91 -0.33
N LYS A 44 -4.32 9.25 -1.34
CA LYS A 44 -2.92 8.86 -1.41
C LYS A 44 -2.11 9.40 -0.23
N GLU A 45 -2.32 10.65 0.16
CA GLU A 45 -1.65 11.23 1.33
C GLU A 45 -2.02 10.50 2.63
N ALA A 46 -3.32 10.20 2.82
CA ALA A 46 -3.76 9.43 3.98
C ALA A 46 -3.22 8.00 3.97
N HIS A 47 -3.18 7.36 2.80
CA HIS A 47 -2.67 6.00 2.62
C HIS A 47 -1.16 5.91 2.80
N TYR A 48 -0.43 6.92 2.33
CA TYR A 48 1.03 7.02 2.50
C TYR A 48 1.43 7.14 3.97
N LYS A 49 0.67 7.89 4.78
CA LYS A 49 0.90 7.92 6.23
C LYS A 49 0.78 6.54 6.89
N LEU A 50 -0.16 5.71 6.41
CA LEU A 50 -0.27 4.32 6.90
C LEU A 50 0.96 3.51 6.49
N TYR A 51 1.47 3.75 5.28
CA TYR A 51 2.67 3.09 4.80
C TYR A 51 3.87 3.44 5.67
N GLU A 52 4.08 4.71 5.98
CA GLU A 52 5.16 5.17 6.85
C GLU A 52 5.15 4.46 8.21
N GLU A 53 3.96 4.36 8.83
CA GLU A 53 3.80 3.67 10.11
C GLU A 53 4.10 2.17 10.01
N ILE A 54 3.66 1.51 8.94
CA ILE A 54 3.92 0.08 8.68
C ILE A 54 5.41 -0.16 8.46
N THR A 55 6.04 0.61 7.57
CA THR A 55 7.46 0.49 7.27
C THR A 55 8.30 0.74 8.50
N LYS A 56 7.97 1.75 9.31
CA LYS A 56 8.66 2.02 10.58
C LYS A 56 8.49 0.89 11.59
N LYS A 57 7.28 0.33 11.69
CA LYS A 57 7.00 -0.82 12.57
C LYS A 57 7.83 -2.03 12.15
N VAL A 58 7.81 -2.41 10.87
CA VAL A 58 8.57 -3.56 10.36
C VAL A 58 10.08 -3.30 10.47
N SER A 59 10.53 -2.10 10.12
CA SER A 59 11.92 -1.67 10.28
C SER A 59 12.42 -1.86 11.71
N SER A 60 11.63 -1.42 12.70
CA SER A 60 11.96 -1.59 14.12
C SER A 60 11.83 -3.04 14.61
N GLU A 61 10.88 -3.82 14.08
CA GLU A 61 10.63 -5.20 14.52
C GLU A 61 11.71 -6.16 14.02
N TYR A 62 12.23 -5.93 12.81
CA TYR A 62 13.25 -6.78 12.17
C TYR A 62 14.67 -6.19 12.23
N ASP A 63 14.86 -5.04 12.87
CA ASP A 63 16.12 -4.30 12.93
C ASP A 63 16.72 -4.08 11.51
N LYS A 64 15.87 -3.64 10.58
CA LYS A 64 16.23 -3.37 9.19
C LYS A 64 15.92 -1.94 8.84
N ASP A 65 16.82 -1.29 8.11
CA ASP A 65 16.57 0.02 7.56
C ASP A 65 15.69 -0.15 6.30
N LEU A 66 14.38 0.05 6.47
CA LEU A 66 13.41 0.04 5.38
C LEU A 66 12.96 1.48 5.15
N GLU A 67 13.07 1.94 3.92
CA GLU A 67 12.66 3.29 3.54
C GLU A 67 11.59 3.24 2.47
N LEU A 68 10.62 4.16 2.57
CA LEU A 68 9.64 4.39 1.53
C LEU A 68 10.14 5.49 0.62
N LYS A 69 9.87 5.33 -0.68
CA LYS A 69 10.03 6.42 -1.63
C LYS A 69 9.10 7.58 -1.26
N PRO A 70 9.43 8.83 -1.59
CA PRO A 70 8.49 9.93 -1.43
C PRO A 70 7.20 9.68 -2.24
N LEU A 71 6.09 10.19 -1.72
CA LEU A 71 4.75 10.05 -2.30
C LEU A 71 4.68 10.31 -3.81
N GLU A 72 5.45 11.28 -4.30
CA GLU A 72 5.48 11.72 -5.70
C GLU A 72 6.12 10.69 -6.64
N GLU A 73 6.97 9.81 -6.10
CA GLU A 73 7.63 8.74 -6.85
C GLU A 73 6.79 7.47 -6.95
N PHE A 74 5.66 7.40 -6.22
CA PHE A 74 4.74 6.27 -6.31
C PHE A 74 3.92 6.31 -7.59
N LYS A 75 4.15 5.36 -8.49
CA LYS A 75 3.31 5.14 -9.67
C LYS A 75 1.91 4.72 -9.23
N PRO A 76 0.85 5.03 -10.03
CA PRO A 76 -0.52 4.58 -9.75
C PRO A 76 -0.65 3.06 -9.59
N GLU A 77 0.28 2.31 -10.19
CA GLU A 77 0.36 0.85 -10.19
C GLU A 77 0.93 0.28 -8.88
N GLU A 78 1.74 1.08 -8.17
CA GLU A 78 2.46 0.68 -6.95
C GLU A 78 1.61 0.91 -5.68
N TRP A 79 0.42 1.47 -5.82
CA TRP A 79 -0.53 1.64 -4.72
C TRP A 79 -1.20 0.31 -4.40
N VAL A 80 -0.62 -0.39 -3.42
CA VAL A 80 -1.15 -1.65 -2.88
C VAL A 80 -2.02 -1.43 -1.62
N THR A 81 -2.54 -2.48 -0.99
CA THR A 81 -3.19 -2.31 0.31
C THR A 81 -2.15 -2.23 1.43
N PRO A 82 -2.48 -1.67 2.61
CA PRO A 82 -1.53 -1.63 3.73
C PRO A 82 -1.12 -3.04 4.18
N GLU A 83 -2.02 -4.02 4.09
CA GLU A 83 -1.72 -5.43 4.40
C GLU A 83 -0.69 -6.02 3.41
N ASP A 84 -0.84 -5.75 2.11
CA ASP A 84 0.12 -6.17 1.09
C ASP A 84 1.49 -5.52 1.30
N LEU A 85 1.52 -4.23 1.66
CA LEU A 85 2.77 -3.54 1.93
C LEU A 85 3.47 -4.13 3.16
N GLU A 86 2.74 -4.44 4.24
CA GLU A 86 3.32 -5.05 5.44
C GLU A 86 3.99 -6.39 5.09
N GLN A 87 3.31 -7.25 4.32
CA GLN A 87 3.88 -8.52 3.86
C GLN A 87 5.10 -8.31 2.96
N LEU A 88 5.08 -7.33 2.05
CA LEU A 88 6.22 -6.99 1.21
C LEU A 88 7.40 -6.52 2.05
N ALA A 89 7.16 -5.62 3.01
CA ALA A 89 8.17 -5.09 3.91
C ALA A 89 8.80 -6.20 4.78
N ILE A 90 7.98 -7.09 5.33
CA ILE A 90 8.46 -8.26 6.09
C ILE A 90 9.28 -9.17 5.18
N THR A 91 8.80 -9.45 3.97
CA THR A 91 9.53 -10.26 2.99
C THR A 91 10.89 -9.64 2.66
N MET A 92 10.95 -8.32 2.44
CA MET A 92 12.21 -7.62 2.18
C MET A 92 13.14 -7.61 3.40
N ALA A 93 12.59 -7.44 4.61
CA ALA A 93 13.37 -7.45 5.84
C ALA A 93 13.93 -8.84 6.16
N THR A 94 13.18 -9.90 5.86
CA THR A 94 13.54 -11.29 6.13
C THR A 94 14.31 -11.97 5.00
N MET A 95 14.29 -11.39 3.79
CA MET A 95 15.13 -11.85 2.68
C MET A 95 16.60 -11.68 3.07
N GLU A 96 17.24 -12.77 3.49
CA GLU A 96 18.69 -12.83 3.52
C GLU A 96 19.16 -12.71 2.08
N PHE A 97 19.86 -11.60 1.78
CA PHE A 97 20.51 -11.40 0.51
C PHE A 97 21.58 -12.48 0.35
N THR A 98 21.18 -13.64 -0.16
CA THR A 98 22.10 -14.71 -0.52
C THR A 98 22.79 -14.25 -1.78
N SER A 99 23.76 -13.34 -1.63
CA SER A 99 24.84 -13.18 -2.58
C SER A 99 25.63 -14.50 -2.57
N LYS A 100 25.08 -15.54 -3.20
CA LYS A 100 25.87 -16.68 -3.64
C LYS A 100 26.82 -16.10 -4.66
N VAL A 101 28.05 -15.88 -4.19
CA VAL A 101 29.30 -15.91 -4.93
C VAL A 101 29.06 -16.35 -6.37
N TYR A 102 28.96 -15.38 -7.29
CA TYR A 102 29.12 -15.65 -8.71
C TYR A 102 30.62 -15.90 -8.89
N GLY A 103 31.04 -17.10 -8.48
CA GLY A 103 32.38 -17.60 -8.68
C GLY A 103 32.62 -17.57 -10.18
N GLY A 104 33.60 -16.76 -10.58
CA GLY A 104 34.03 -16.68 -11.97
C GLY A 104 34.19 -18.07 -12.55
N ASP A 105 33.61 -18.24 -13.72
CA ASP A 105 33.85 -19.36 -14.62
C ASP A 105 35.38 -19.62 -14.66
N PRO A 106 35.87 -20.78 -14.18
CA PRO A 106 37.25 -21.13 -14.46
C PRO A 106 37.31 -21.40 -15.95
N VAL A 107 37.93 -20.47 -16.67
CA VAL A 107 38.33 -20.67 -18.06
C VAL A 107 39.29 -21.87 -18.09
N ASP A 108 38.83 -22.98 -18.64
CA ASP A 108 39.66 -24.12 -19.06
C ASP A 108 39.94 -24.00 -20.57
#